data_AF-A0AAW1JBP9-F1
#
_entry.id   AF-A0AAW1JBP9-F1
#
_cell.length_a   1.000
_cell.length_b   1.000
_cell.length_c   1.000
_cell.angle_alpha   90.00
_cell.angle_beta   90.00
_cell.angle_gamma   90.00
#
_symmetry.space_group_name_H-M   'P 1'
#
loop_
_entity.id
_entity.type
_entity.pdbx_description
1 polymer ?
#
loop_
_entity_poly.entity_id
_entity_poly.type
_entity_poly.pdbx_seq_one_letter_code
_entity_poly.pdbx_strand_id
1 'polypeptide(L)'
;MLESARGCSKEVIFSVLSATILVWSLYVFVNKYLKLEEARDKGSDSSLSELCPLKFALSNGKNHDIVLPRSCFIEVPHISQLSNWDCGLACILMVLETMGISNCSLHSLEKLCGTRSIWTVDLAYLLQSYSVLFRYFTVTLGANPNFSMESFYKDQLPHDLVRVDLLFQKALEAGIKIEIF
;
A
#
# COMPACT_ATOMS: atom_id res chain seq x y z
N MET A 1 -10.42 14.06 -43.50
CA MET A 1 -8.95 14.20 -43.32
C MET A 1 -8.70 14.10 -41.83
N LEU A 2 -8.63 12.92 -41.21
CA LEU A 2 -7.56 11.90 -41.26
C LEU A 2 -6.17 12.41 -40.89
N GLU A 3 -5.67 11.84 -39.77
CA GLU A 3 -4.28 11.59 -39.35
C GLU A 3 -3.39 12.82 -39.08
N SER A 4 -2.48 12.86 -38.10
CA SER A 4 -1.70 11.82 -37.44
C SER A 4 -1.09 12.39 -36.15
N ALA A 5 -1.19 11.66 -35.03
CA ALA A 5 -0.18 11.60 -33.96
C ALA A 5 -0.60 10.54 -32.93
N ARG A 6 -0.78 9.30 -33.41
CA ARG A 6 -0.85 8.11 -32.55
C ARG A 6 0.57 7.57 -32.49
N GLY A 7 1.26 7.66 -31.35
CA GLY A 7 2.56 7.01 -31.21
C GLY A 7 3.47 7.50 -30.10
N CYS A 8 3.01 7.62 -28.85
CA CYS A 8 3.92 7.54 -27.68
C CYS A 8 3.15 7.44 -26.34
N SER A 9 2.38 6.38 -26.08
CA SER A 9 1.72 6.23 -24.76
C SER A 9 1.60 4.79 -24.24
N LYS A 10 2.32 3.83 -24.85
CA LYS A 10 2.31 2.43 -24.38
C LYS A 10 3.63 1.99 -23.75
N GLU A 11 4.73 2.72 -23.99
CA GLU A 11 6.07 2.38 -23.48
C GLU A 11 6.37 2.97 -22.09
N VAL A 12 5.78 4.13 -21.75
CA VAL A 12 6.09 4.84 -20.50
C VAL A 12 5.40 4.22 -19.28
N ILE A 13 4.21 3.64 -19.46
CA ILE A 13 3.44 3.02 -18.36
C ILE A 13 4.05 1.68 -17.94
N PHE A 14 4.69 0.96 -18.86
CA PHE A 14 5.37 -0.31 -18.54
C PHE A 14 6.73 -0.10 -17.84
N SER A 15 7.33 1.09 -17.96
CA SER A 15 8.63 1.38 -17.32
C SER A 15 8.52 1.75 -15.84
N VAL A 16 7.44 2.40 -15.42
CA VAL A 16 7.27 2.83 -14.01
C VAL A 16 6.78 1.69 -13.10
N LEU A 17 6.05 0.70 -13.64
CA LEU A 17 5.68 -0.52 -12.91
C LEU A 17 6.72 -1.65 -12.96
N SER A 18 7.72 -1.60 -13.85
CA SER A 18 8.74 -2.65 -13.94
C SER A 18 9.95 -2.41 -13.03
N ALA A 19 10.38 -1.16 -12.84
CA ALA A 19 11.60 -0.86 -12.09
C ALA A 19 11.46 -1.07 -10.57
N THR A 20 10.28 -0.88 -9.97
CA THR A 20 10.05 -1.14 -8.55
C THR A 20 9.76 -2.61 -8.26
N ILE A 21 9.18 -3.36 -9.20
CA ILE A 21 8.91 -4.80 -9.02
C ILE A 21 10.17 -5.65 -9.23
N LEU A 22 11.05 -5.29 -10.17
CA LEU A 22 12.29 -6.06 -10.42
C LEU A 22 13.37 -5.83 -9.35
N VAL A 23 13.49 -4.60 -8.83
CA VAL A 23 14.37 -4.31 -7.69
C VAL A 23 13.86 -5.01 -6.44
N TRP A 24 12.55 -5.07 -6.23
CA TRP A 24 11.96 -5.75 -5.07
C TRP A 24 12.05 -7.28 -5.21
N SER A 25 11.91 -7.82 -6.42
CA SER A 25 12.12 -9.24 -6.67
C SER A 25 13.58 -9.63 -6.38
N LEU A 26 14.55 -8.89 -6.93
CA LEU A 26 15.97 -9.19 -6.68
C LEU A 26 16.35 -8.94 -5.21
N TYR A 27 15.82 -7.89 -4.56
CA TYR A 27 16.05 -7.58 -3.15
C TYR A 27 15.45 -8.64 -2.21
N VAL A 28 14.23 -9.13 -2.48
CA VAL A 28 13.61 -10.22 -1.72
C VAL A 28 14.39 -11.52 -1.90
N PHE A 29 14.85 -11.82 -3.13
CA PHE A 29 15.67 -13.01 -3.38
C PHE A 29 17.05 -12.92 -2.70
N VAL A 30 17.73 -11.77 -2.75
CA VAL A 30 19.04 -11.56 -2.10
C VAL A 30 18.91 -11.58 -0.57
N ASN A 31 17.86 -10.96 -0.02
CA ASN A 31 17.64 -10.93 1.43
C ASN A 31 17.20 -12.29 1.99
N LYS A 32 16.46 -13.10 1.20
CA LYS A 32 16.11 -14.48 1.56
C LYS A 32 17.30 -15.44 1.48
N TYR A 33 18.26 -15.19 0.58
CA TYR A 33 19.49 -15.99 0.49
C TYR A 33 20.50 -15.64 1.59
N LEU A 34 20.65 -14.35 1.92
CA LEU A 34 21.51 -13.89 3.01
C LEU A 34 20.94 -14.29 4.39
N LYS A 35 19.62 -14.27 4.60
CA LYS A 35 18.98 -14.74 5.85
C LYS A 35 18.95 -16.26 6.04
N LEU A 36 19.22 -17.06 4.99
CA LEU A 36 19.25 -18.52 5.10
C LEU A 36 20.54 -19.04 5.75
N GLU A 37 21.61 -18.25 5.74
CA GLU A 37 22.86 -18.57 6.44
C GLU A 37 22.78 -18.28 7.95
N GLU A 38 21.84 -17.43 8.39
CA GLU A 38 21.86 -16.88 9.76
C GLU A 38 20.78 -17.45 10.70
N ALA A 39 19.82 -18.23 10.18
CA ALA A 39 18.71 -18.79 10.97
C ALA A 39 18.80 -20.31 11.15
N ARG A 40 19.89 -20.77 11.77
CA ARG A 40 19.91 -22.00 12.58
C ARG A 40 19.98 -21.60 14.05
N ASP A 41 18.84 -21.57 14.74
CA ASP A 41 18.63 -22.06 16.12
C ASP A 41 17.40 -21.40 16.78
N LYS A 42 16.54 -22.25 17.37
CA LYS A 42 15.43 -22.02 18.33
C LYS A 42 14.27 -21.08 17.94
N GLY A 43 12.99 -21.41 18.16
CA GLY A 43 12.37 -22.42 19.01
C GLY A 43 11.39 -21.75 20.00
N SER A 44 10.12 -22.14 19.94
CA SER A 44 9.00 -21.96 20.90
C SER A 44 7.93 -20.86 20.69
N ASP A 45 6.70 -21.34 20.88
CA ASP A 45 5.37 -20.78 20.60
C ASP A 45 4.95 -19.57 21.45
N SER A 46 4.07 -18.72 20.90
CA SER A 46 2.87 -18.29 21.63
C SER A 46 1.79 -17.73 20.68
N SER A 47 0.57 -18.16 20.94
CA SER A 47 -0.67 -17.99 20.19
C SER A 47 -1.20 -16.56 20.15
N LEU A 48 -1.59 -16.07 18.95
CA LEU A 48 -2.60 -15.02 18.79
C LEU A 48 -3.51 -15.37 17.61
N SER A 49 -4.56 -16.11 17.94
CA SER A 49 -5.76 -16.30 17.13
C SER A 49 -6.60 -15.04 17.07
N GLU A 50 -7.32 -14.90 15.94
CA GLU A 50 -8.46 -14.01 15.68
C GLU A 50 -8.17 -12.55 15.28
N LEU A 51 -8.30 -12.29 13.97
CA LEU A 51 -9.51 -11.66 13.40
C LEU A 51 -9.38 -11.55 11.87
N CYS A 52 -10.23 -12.27 11.14
CA CYS A 52 -10.61 -11.89 9.78
C CYS A 52 -12.12 -12.11 9.65
N PRO A 53 -12.94 -11.05 9.55
CA PRO A 53 -14.39 -11.18 9.43
C PRO A 53 -14.80 -11.43 7.96
N LEU A 54 -14.06 -12.24 7.22
CA LEU A 54 -14.52 -12.75 5.92
C LEU A 54 -15.01 -14.18 6.11
N LYS A 55 -16.31 -14.33 6.30
CA LYS A 55 -16.99 -15.64 6.37
C LYS A 55 -16.77 -16.42 5.07
N PHE A 56 -15.70 -17.19 4.98
CA PHE A 56 -15.66 -18.32 4.06
C PHE A 56 -16.36 -19.50 4.72
N ALA A 57 -17.49 -19.89 4.16
CA ALA A 57 -18.29 -21.02 4.60
C ALA A 57 -17.45 -22.31 4.57
N LEU A 58 -17.05 -22.80 5.74
CA LEU A 58 -16.51 -24.15 5.88
C LEU A 58 -17.68 -25.14 5.82
N SER A 59 -17.79 -25.81 4.68
CA SER A 59 -18.59 -27.04 4.55
C SER A 59 -17.98 -28.13 5.43
N ASN A 60 -18.84 -28.69 6.28
CA ASN A 60 -18.56 -29.70 7.30
C ASN A 60 -18.12 -31.03 6.66
N GLY A 61 -16.96 -31.58 7.05
CA GLY A 61 -16.52 -32.89 6.58
C GLY A 61 -15.15 -33.32 7.11
N LYS A 62 -15.16 -34.29 8.03
CA LYS A 62 -14.01 -34.94 8.67
C LYS A 62 -12.89 -35.33 7.69
N ASN A 63 -11.68 -34.82 7.91
CA ASN A 63 -10.41 -35.56 7.92
C ASN A 63 -9.25 -34.56 8.19
N HIS A 64 -8.40 -34.89 9.16
CA HIS A 64 -7.27 -34.06 9.57
C HIS A 64 -6.08 -34.26 8.62
N ASP A 65 -6.10 -33.56 7.49
CA ASP A 65 -4.87 -33.16 6.79
C ASP A 65 -4.52 -31.74 7.24
N ILE A 66 -3.25 -31.51 7.60
CA ILE A 66 -2.75 -30.15 7.82
C ILE A 66 -2.72 -29.47 6.46
N VAL A 67 -3.83 -28.83 6.10
CA VAL A 67 -3.95 -28.02 4.89
C VAL A 67 -3.11 -26.77 5.10
N LEU A 68 -1.92 -26.74 4.50
CA LEU A 68 -1.13 -25.52 4.36
C LEU A 68 -2.03 -24.41 3.79
N PRO A 69 -1.96 -23.17 4.31
CA PRO A 69 -2.81 -22.08 3.84
C PRO A 69 -2.63 -21.91 2.33
N ARG A 70 -3.69 -22.18 1.58
CA ARG A 70 -3.71 -21.88 0.16
C ARG A 70 -3.70 -20.36 0.01
N SER A 71 -2.80 -19.84 -0.82
CA SER A 71 -2.87 -18.44 -1.25
C SER A 71 -4.25 -18.22 -1.87
N CYS A 72 -5.03 -17.32 -1.29
CA CYS A 72 -6.32 -16.91 -1.84
C CYS A 72 -6.09 -15.66 -2.69
N PHE A 73 -6.68 -15.63 -3.88
CA PHE A 73 -6.75 -14.43 -4.70
C PHE A 73 -8.08 -13.75 -4.42
N ILE A 74 -8.01 -12.46 -4.11
CA ILE A 74 -9.19 -11.62 -3.94
C ILE A 74 -9.35 -10.84 -5.24
N GLU A 75 -10.55 -10.87 -5.80
CA GLU A 75 -10.89 -10.02 -6.94
C GLU A 75 -11.01 -8.58 -6.44
N VAL A 76 -10.23 -7.68 -7.05
CA VAL A 76 -10.19 -6.26 -6.71
C VAL A 76 -10.67 -5.48 -7.94
N PRO A 77 -11.71 -4.64 -7.81
CA PRO A 77 -12.18 -3.82 -8.93
C PRO A 77 -11.07 -2.87 -9.35
N HIS A 78 -10.84 -2.73 -10.66
CA HIS A 78 -9.86 -1.79 -11.18
C HIS A 78 -10.48 -0.41 -11.32
N ILE A 79 -9.85 0.59 -10.70
CA ILE A 79 -10.26 1.99 -10.76
C ILE A 79 -9.11 2.82 -11.33
N SER A 80 -9.40 3.52 -12.44
CA SER A 80 -8.42 4.41 -13.06
C SER A 80 -8.31 5.71 -12.29
N GLN A 81 -7.07 6.15 -12.05
CA GLN A 81 -6.76 7.50 -11.61
C GLN A 81 -7.26 8.54 -12.64
N LEU A 82 -7.67 9.73 -12.18
CA LEU A 82 -8.19 10.80 -13.03
C LEU A 82 -7.14 11.87 -13.36
N SER A 83 -6.03 11.90 -12.63
CA SER A 83 -4.94 12.85 -12.78
C SER A 83 -3.59 12.13 -12.58
N ASN A 84 -2.47 12.85 -12.61
CA ASN A 84 -1.14 12.26 -12.41
C ASN A 84 -0.73 12.11 -10.94
N TRP A 85 -1.53 12.60 -9.99
CA TRP A 85 -1.21 12.67 -8.57
C TRP A 85 -2.13 11.81 -7.68
N ASP A 86 -3.27 11.35 -8.19
CA ASP A 86 -4.33 10.67 -7.43
C ASP A 86 -4.26 9.14 -7.49
N CYS A 87 -3.16 8.57 -7.98
CA CYS A 87 -2.97 7.12 -8.05
C CYS A 87 -3.11 6.44 -6.67
N GLY A 88 -2.63 7.09 -5.61
CA GLY A 88 -2.80 6.62 -4.24
C GLY A 88 -4.27 6.61 -3.79
N LEU A 89 -5.05 7.63 -4.19
CA LEU A 89 -6.49 7.70 -3.88
C LEU A 89 -7.28 6.63 -4.64
N ALA A 90 -6.93 6.37 -5.90
CA ALA A 90 -7.51 5.29 -6.67
C ALA A 90 -7.24 3.93 -6.02
N CYS A 91 -6.02 3.69 -5.54
CA CYS A 91 -5.67 2.50 -4.76
C CYS A 91 -6.53 2.34 -3.50
N ILE A 92 -6.73 3.42 -2.73
CA ILE A 92 -7.61 3.38 -1.55
C ILE A 92 -9.05 3.05 -1.96
N LEU A 93 -9.56 3.65 -3.04
CA LEU A 93 -10.92 3.36 -3.50
C LEU A 93 -11.10 1.88 -3.90
N MET A 94 -10.11 1.29 -4.58
CA MET A 94 -10.13 -0.14 -4.91
C MET A 94 -10.19 -1.03 -3.66
N VAL A 95 -9.42 -0.69 -2.61
CA VAL A 95 -9.45 -1.40 -1.32
C VAL A 95 -10.81 -1.25 -0.65
N LEU A 96 -11.36 -0.04 -0.59
CA LEU A 96 -12.66 0.22 0.03
C LEU A 96 -13.80 -0.51 -0.69
N GLU A 97 -13.83 -0.51 -2.03
CA GLU A 97 -14.82 -1.27 -2.80
C GLU A 97 -14.69 -2.78 -2.57
N THR A 98 -13.46 -3.30 -2.50
CA THR A 98 -13.19 -4.72 -2.18
C THR A 98 -13.75 -5.11 -0.80
N MET A 99 -13.76 -4.18 0.16
CA MET A 99 -14.31 -4.38 1.50
C MET A 99 -15.83 -4.12 1.59
N GLY A 100 -16.50 -3.78 0.48
CA GLY A 100 -17.92 -3.46 0.44
C GLY A 100 -18.27 -2.05 0.92
N ILE A 101 -17.27 -1.15 1.01
CA ILE A 101 -17.44 0.25 1.40
C ILE A 101 -17.59 1.10 0.13
N SER A 102 -18.81 1.17 -0.42
CA SER A 102 -19.09 1.81 -1.72
C SER A 102 -19.56 3.26 -1.65
N ASN A 103 -19.71 3.84 -0.45
CA ASN A 103 -20.17 5.23 -0.26
C ASN A 103 -19.05 6.28 -0.40
N CYS A 104 -18.04 6.02 -1.23
CA CYS A 104 -16.90 6.91 -1.43
C CYS A 104 -16.57 7.08 -2.91
N SER A 105 -15.97 8.20 -3.26
CA SER A 105 -15.53 8.52 -4.62
C SER A 105 -14.13 9.14 -4.57
N LEU A 106 -13.42 9.19 -5.69
CA LEU A 106 -12.12 9.87 -5.77
C LEU A 106 -12.19 11.31 -5.29
N HIS A 107 -13.24 12.05 -5.65
CA HIS A 107 -13.45 13.42 -5.19
C HIS A 107 -13.67 13.50 -3.67
N SER A 108 -14.43 12.57 -3.10
CA SER A 108 -14.63 12.50 -1.65
C SER A 108 -13.32 12.19 -0.92
N LEU A 109 -12.50 11.29 -1.46
CA LEU A 109 -11.18 10.94 -0.91
C LEU A 109 -10.20 12.11 -1.02
N GLU A 110 -10.19 12.84 -2.14
CA GLU A 110 -9.38 14.05 -2.32
C GLU A 110 -9.74 15.09 -1.25
N LYS A 111 -11.03 15.37 -1.07
CA LYS A 111 -11.51 16.34 -0.07
C LYS A 111 -11.14 15.91 1.35
N LEU A 112 -11.24 14.61 1.65
CA LEU A 112 -10.92 14.07 2.97
C LEU A 112 -9.42 14.06 3.25
N CYS A 113 -8.61 13.78 2.22
CA CYS A 113 -7.15 13.79 2.33
C CYS A 113 -6.60 15.22 2.52
N GLY A 114 -7.21 16.21 1.86
CA GLY A 114 -6.87 17.62 2.06
C GLY A 114 -5.53 18.04 1.43
N THR A 115 -4.92 17.18 0.60
CA THR A 115 -3.70 17.48 -0.15
C THR A 115 -3.72 16.74 -1.49
N ARG A 116 -2.98 17.26 -2.47
CA ARG A 116 -2.70 16.58 -3.75
C ARG A 116 -1.26 16.06 -3.84
N SER A 117 -0.41 16.39 -2.85
CA SER A 117 0.91 15.77 -2.68
C SER A 117 0.76 14.58 -1.73
N ILE A 118 0.36 13.44 -2.29
CA ILE A 118 -0.04 12.26 -1.51
C ILE A 118 1.19 11.46 -1.08
N TRP A 119 1.30 11.20 0.22
CA TRP A 119 2.27 10.28 0.80
C TRP A 119 1.57 9.07 1.39
N THR A 120 2.30 7.97 1.58
CA THR A 120 1.71 6.72 2.12
C THR A 120 1.07 6.93 3.50
N VAL A 121 1.61 7.83 4.32
CA VAL A 121 0.98 8.17 5.62
C VAL A 121 -0.39 8.84 5.43
N ASP A 122 -0.59 9.67 4.40
CA ASP A 122 -1.90 10.26 4.10
C ASP A 122 -2.93 9.16 3.78
N LEU A 123 -2.51 8.14 3.03
CA LEU A 123 -3.35 6.98 2.69
C LEU A 123 -3.70 6.14 3.92
N ALA A 124 -2.78 6.00 4.88
CA ALA A 124 -3.03 5.34 6.16
C ALA A 124 -4.11 6.09 6.97
N TYR A 125 -4.06 7.43 7.00
CA TYR A 125 -5.11 8.24 7.62
C TYR A 125 -6.47 8.09 6.93
N LEU A 126 -6.49 7.98 5.60
CA LEU A 126 -7.72 7.67 4.87
C LEU A 126 -8.28 6.31 5.30
N LEU A 127 -7.49 5.23 5.29
CA LEU A 127 -7.93 3.90 5.74
C LEU A 127 -8.45 3.93 7.18
N GLN A 128 -7.74 4.64 8.07
CA GLN A 128 -8.14 4.81 9.47
C GLN A 128 -9.49 5.52 9.59
N SER A 129 -9.76 6.54 8.77
CA SER A 129 -11.04 7.28 8.78
C SER A 129 -12.24 6.41 8.36
N TYR A 130 -12.00 5.36 7.56
CA TYR A 130 -12.99 4.34 7.21
C TYR A 130 -12.99 3.14 8.17
N SER A 131 -12.25 3.21 9.28
CA SER A 131 -12.12 2.12 10.27
C SER A 131 -11.61 0.81 9.66
N VAL A 132 -10.80 0.89 8.60
CA VAL A 132 -10.13 -0.28 8.03
C VAL A 132 -9.02 -0.72 8.97
N LEU A 133 -8.94 -2.02 9.25
CA LEU A 133 -7.85 -2.60 10.03
C LEU A 133 -6.64 -2.87 9.12
N PHE A 134 -5.50 -2.25 9.43
CA PHE A 134 -4.26 -2.44 8.69
C PHE A 134 -3.03 -2.35 9.60
N ARG A 135 -1.86 -2.71 9.06
CA ARG A 135 -0.55 -2.42 9.65
C ARG A 135 0.25 -1.58 8.67
N TYR A 136 0.83 -0.49 9.15
CA TYR A 136 1.67 0.38 8.33
C TYR A 136 3.14 0.08 8.61
N PHE A 137 3.85 -0.40 7.59
CA PHE A 137 5.27 -0.60 7.66
C PHE A 137 6.04 0.41 6.81
N THR A 138 7.17 0.89 7.31
CA THR A 138 8.02 1.85 6.59
C THR A 138 9.50 1.66 6.90
N VAL A 139 10.38 2.08 6.00
CA VAL A 139 11.84 2.18 6.26
C VAL A 139 12.25 3.58 6.73
N THR A 140 11.36 4.56 6.59
CA THR A 140 11.64 5.96 6.88
C THR A 140 10.44 6.58 7.59
N LEU A 141 10.70 7.25 8.70
CA LEU A 141 9.73 8.11 9.35
C LEU A 141 9.85 9.51 8.73
N GLY A 142 8.72 10.08 8.32
CA GLY A 142 8.69 11.37 7.63
C GLY A 142 8.88 11.25 6.12
N ALA A 143 8.93 12.41 5.46
CA ALA A 143 9.30 12.50 4.05
C ALA A 143 10.83 12.44 3.91
N ASN A 144 11.33 11.67 2.94
CA ASN A 144 12.77 11.56 2.70
C ASN A 144 13.29 12.85 2.01
N PRO A 145 14.19 13.62 2.65
CA PRO A 145 14.72 14.86 2.06
C PRO A 145 15.47 14.64 0.74
N ASN A 146 15.98 13.43 0.50
CA ASN A 146 16.72 13.10 -0.73
C ASN A 146 15.83 13.09 -1.98
N PHE A 147 14.51 13.14 -1.83
CA PHE A 147 13.57 13.29 -2.95
C PHE A 147 13.58 14.71 -3.55
N SER A 148 14.40 15.64 -3.04
CA SER A 148 14.60 16.95 -3.67
C SER A 148 15.14 16.87 -5.10
N MET A 149 15.78 15.74 -5.43
CA MET A 149 16.33 15.45 -6.76
C MET A 149 15.26 14.97 -7.75
N GLU A 150 14.11 14.54 -7.25
CA GLU A 150 13.00 14.03 -8.05
C GLU A 150 12.07 15.19 -8.43
N SER A 151 11.89 15.40 -9.74
CA SER A 151 11.09 16.51 -10.26
C SER A 151 9.64 16.50 -9.76
N PHE A 152 9.10 15.32 -9.46
CA PHE A 152 7.76 15.16 -8.92
C PHE A 152 7.60 15.78 -7.52
N TYR A 153 8.61 15.66 -6.65
CA TYR A 153 8.52 16.12 -5.25
C TYR A 153 9.08 17.52 -5.05
N LYS A 154 10.01 17.96 -5.91
CA LYS A 154 10.85 19.14 -5.71
C LYS A 154 10.12 20.39 -5.21
N ASP A 155 8.99 20.74 -5.82
CA ASP A 155 8.29 22.00 -5.52
C ASP A 155 7.51 21.95 -4.20
N GLN A 156 6.98 20.78 -3.82
CA GLN A 156 6.17 20.61 -2.61
C GLN A 156 6.97 20.08 -1.42
N LEU A 157 8.17 19.53 -1.65
CA LEU A 157 8.96 18.84 -0.64
C LEU A 157 9.22 19.66 0.64
N PRO A 158 9.54 20.97 0.60
CA PRO A 158 9.71 21.75 1.82
C PRO A 158 8.47 21.77 2.73
N HIS A 159 7.28 21.85 2.13
CA HIS A 159 6.01 21.80 2.86
C HIS A 159 5.68 20.37 3.31
N ASP A 160 5.97 19.38 2.45
CA ASP A 160 5.74 17.97 2.74
C ASP A 160 6.63 17.46 3.87
N LEU A 161 7.87 17.91 3.98
CA LEU A 161 8.76 17.55 5.10
C LEU A 161 8.11 17.84 6.45
N VAL A 162 7.57 19.05 6.62
CA VAL A 162 6.91 19.46 7.86
C VAL A 162 5.59 18.72 8.06
N ARG A 163 4.76 18.66 7.01
CA ARG A 163 3.43 18.05 7.07
C ARG A 163 3.48 16.55 7.35
N VAL A 164 4.31 15.83 6.59
CA VAL A 164 4.45 14.38 6.68
C VAL A 164 5.05 14.00 8.03
N ASP A 165 6.07 14.73 8.51
CA ASP A 165 6.63 14.49 9.85
C ASP A 165 5.56 14.65 10.95
N LEU A 166 4.73 15.70 10.87
CA LEU A 166 3.62 15.90 11.80
C LEU A 166 2.58 14.77 11.76
N LEU A 167 2.30 14.20 10.58
CA LEU A 167 1.41 13.05 10.44
C LEU A 167 2.00 11.79 11.09
N PHE A 168 3.31 11.54 10.93
CA PHE A 168 3.97 10.44 11.63
C PHE A 168 3.93 10.63 13.16
N GLN A 169 4.17 11.83 13.66
CA GLN A 169 4.10 12.13 15.09
C GLN A 169 2.71 11.88 15.69
N LYS A 170 1.65 12.21 14.93
CA LYS A 170 0.25 12.05 15.37
C LYS A 170 -0.35 10.68 15.08
N ALA A 171 0.36 9.80 14.37
CA ALA A 171 -0.18 8.54 13.87
C ALA A 171 -0.68 7.64 15.00
N LEU A 172 0.11 7.51 16.07
CA LEU A 172 -0.23 6.65 17.20
C LEU A 172 -1.50 7.12 17.91
N GLU A 173 -1.63 8.43 18.15
CA GLU A 173 -2.83 9.04 18.74
C GLU A 173 -4.06 8.88 17.86
N ALA A 174 -3.87 8.84 16.53
CA ALA A 174 -4.92 8.56 15.56
C ALA A 174 -5.27 7.07 15.41
N GLY A 175 -4.62 6.17 16.17
CA GLY A 175 -4.85 4.72 16.12
C GLY A 175 -4.06 3.98 15.04
N ILE A 176 -3.13 4.66 14.37
CA ILE A 176 -2.32 4.09 13.29
C ILE A 176 -1.02 3.53 13.87
N LYS A 177 -0.87 2.21 13.84
CA LYS A 177 0.36 1.54 14.28
C LYS A 177 1.39 1.50 13.15
N ILE A 178 2.55 2.11 13.38
CA ILE A 178 3.68 2.16 12.45
C ILE A 178 4.80 1.25 12.94
N GLU A 179 5.30 0.40 12.04
CA GLU A 179 6.41 -0.52 12.29
C GLU A 179 7.57 -0.21 11.32
N ILE A 180 8.79 -0.10 11.84
CA ILE A 180 9.98 0.23 11.04
C ILE A 180 10.74 -1.05 10.68
N PHE A 181 11.18 -1.16 9.43
CA PHE A 181 12.04 -2.24 8.93
C PHE A 181 13.51 -1.86 8.85
#